data_AF-A0A4Q0VIL6-F1
#
_entry.id   AF-A0A4Q0VIL6-F1
#
_cell.length_a   1.000
_cell.length_b   1.000
_cell.length_c   1.000
_cell.angle_alpha   90.00
_cell.angle_beta   90.00
_cell.angle_gamma   90.00
#
_symmetry.space_group_name_H-M   'P 1'
#
loop_
_entity.id
_entity.type
_entity.pdbx_description
1 polymer ?
#
loop_
_entity_poly.entity_id
_entity_poly.type
_entity_poly.pdbx_seq_one_letter_code
_entity_poly.pdbx_strand_id
1 'polypeptide(L)'
;MYGPATTIKTVEHLVNIPIHYYVLLNMGGLEKMINAVHGITVTPPLTFHYEQANVVKGKAIHLNGASALAYSRMRDADPLGDYGRQARQRQIIKALVLKEASLLSLTRYQTVLTSIQSNLQTNLTFQDLVWLRTKYGHTSLHIDSQTLQGQPDIIDGIDYQIAPLATIRKLSADLRRSLGLTPTPTFQTDALEPAGF
;
A
#
# COMPACT_ATOMS: atom_id res chain seq x y z
N MET A 1 10.34 -20.40 2.84
CA MET A 1 9.27 -19.45 2.49
C MET A 1 9.54 -18.17 3.26
N TYR A 2 9.96 -17.11 2.56
CA TYR A 2 10.51 -15.91 3.18
C TYR A 2 9.36 -14.98 3.62
N GLY A 3 9.29 -14.67 4.91
CA GLY A 3 8.20 -13.89 5.52
C GLY A 3 8.45 -12.38 5.55
N PRO A 4 7.72 -11.61 6.38
CA PRO A 4 7.85 -10.15 6.48
C PRO A 4 9.27 -9.64 6.65
N ALA A 5 10.10 -10.35 7.43
CA ALA A 5 11.47 -9.95 7.72
C ALA A 5 12.34 -9.87 6.45
N THR A 6 12.18 -10.81 5.52
CA THR A 6 12.94 -10.79 4.25
C THR A 6 12.43 -9.68 3.35
N THR A 7 11.10 -9.53 3.22
CA THR A 7 10.51 -8.45 2.43
C THR A 7 10.96 -7.07 2.90
N ILE A 8 10.99 -6.84 4.22
CA ILE A 8 11.48 -5.58 4.80
C ILE A 8 12.91 -5.33 4.36
N LYS A 9 13.83 -6.28 4.60
CA LYS A 9 15.25 -6.14 4.21
C LYS A 9 15.41 -5.86 2.72
N THR A 10 14.71 -6.60 1.86
CA THR A 10 14.76 -6.41 0.42
C THR A 10 14.31 -5.00 0.02
N VAL A 11 13.23 -4.48 0.61
CA VAL A 11 12.75 -3.12 0.31
C VAL A 11 13.70 -2.06 0.90
N GLU A 12 14.20 -2.24 2.12
CA GLU A 12 15.19 -1.35 2.73
C GLU A 12 16.44 -1.24 1.87
N HIS A 13 16.94 -2.36 1.34
CA HIS A 13 18.08 -2.38 0.42
C HIS A 13 17.73 -1.81 -0.96
N LEU A 14 16.50 -2.02 -1.44
CA LEU A 14 16.04 -1.48 -2.72
C LEU A 14 16.05 0.05 -2.75
N VAL A 15 15.53 0.69 -1.70
CA VAL A 15 15.33 2.15 -1.67
C VAL A 15 16.20 2.88 -0.63
N ASN A 16 17.05 2.17 0.11
CA ASN A 16 17.99 2.71 1.09
C ASN A 16 17.34 3.66 2.11
N ILE A 17 16.31 3.15 2.78
CA ILE A 17 15.66 3.80 3.92
C ILE A 17 15.38 2.77 5.02
N PRO A 18 15.35 3.18 6.30
CA PRO A 18 14.89 2.32 7.38
C PRO A 18 13.36 2.17 7.35
N ILE A 19 12.87 0.93 7.54
CA ILE A 19 11.46 0.60 7.71
C ILE A 19 11.22 0.21 9.16
N HIS A 20 10.65 1.14 9.94
CA HIS A 20 10.41 0.93 11.37
C HIS A 20 9.19 0.04 11.64
N TYR A 21 8.17 0.09 10.79
CA TYR A 21 6.91 -0.61 10.99
C TYR A 21 6.39 -1.25 9.71
N TYR A 22 5.69 -2.38 9.85
CA TYR A 22 5.03 -3.06 8.73
C TYR A 22 3.60 -3.45 9.08
N VAL A 23 2.77 -3.55 8.06
CA VAL A 23 1.44 -4.14 8.12
C VAL A 23 1.34 -5.16 7.00
N LEU A 24 1.19 -6.43 7.35
CA LEU A 24 0.87 -7.52 6.44
C LEU A 24 -0.60 -7.90 6.66
N LEU A 25 -1.41 -7.72 5.63
CA LEU A 25 -2.85 -7.99 5.66
C LEU A 25 -3.21 -8.87 4.48
N ASN A 26 -3.93 -9.96 4.72
CA ASN A 26 -4.47 -10.76 3.63
C ASN A 26 -5.76 -10.14 3.06
N MET A 27 -6.20 -10.65 1.91
CA MET A 27 -7.38 -10.09 1.22
C MET A 27 -8.68 -10.18 2.03
N GLY A 28 -8.86 -11.25 2.83
CA GLY A 28 -10.02 -11.37 3.72
C GLY A 28 -9.96 -10.39 4.90
N GLY A 29 -8.76 -10.09 5.39
CA GLY A 29 -8.53 -9.05 6.39
C GLY A 29 -8.90 -7.66 5.87
N LEU A 30 -8.52 -7.34 4.63
CA LEU A 30 -8.89 -6.07 3.99
C LEU A 30 -10.41 -5.91 3.86
N GLU A 31 -11.11 -6.95 3.40
CA GLU A 31 -12.56 -6.95 3.31
C GLU A 31 -13.22 -6.70 4.67
N LYS A 32 -12.79 -7.44 5.71
CA LYS A 32 -13.31 -7.27 7.08
C LYS A 32 -13.05 -5.88 7.64
N MET A 33 -11.85 -5.34 7.42
CA MET A 33 -11.48 -4.00 7.89
C MET A 33 -12.37 -2.92 7.26
N ILE A 34 -12.61 -3.02 5.95
CA ILE A 34 -13.52 -2.10 5.23
C ILE A 34 -14.96 -2.23 5.75
N ASN A 35 -15.45 -3.45 5.96
CA ASN A 35 -16.78 -3.67 6.52
C ASN A 35 -16.93 -3.11 7.95
N ALA A 36 -15.89 -3.26 8.78
CA ALA A 36 -15.88 -2.79 10.16
C ALA A 36 -15.95 -1.25 10.28
N VAL A 37 -15.47 -0.53 9.26
CA VAL A 37 -15.62 0.93 9.17
C VAL A 37 -16.88 1.36 8.39
N HIS A 38 -17.78 0.43 8.12
CA HIS A 38 -19.00 0.62 7.32
C HIS A 38 -18.73 1.12 5.89
N GLY A 39 -17.72 0.53 5.25
CA GLY A 39 -17.33 0.83 3.87
C GLY A 39 -16.49 2.10 3.72
N ILE A 40 -16.00 2.28 2.50
CA ILE A 40 -15.15 3.41 2.09
C ILE A 40 -15.72 4.09 0.85
N THR A 41 -15.30 5.32 0.59
CA THR A 41 -15.66 6.03 -0.65
C THR A 41 -14.41 6.25 -1.49
N VAL A 42 -14.49 5.92 -2.77
CA VAL A 42 -13.41 6.11 -3.75
C VAL A 42 -13.92 6.83 -4.99
N THR A 43 -13.02 7.47 -5.74
CA THR A 43 -13.32 8.09 -7.04
C THR A 43 -12.54 7.34 -8.13
N PRO A 44 -13.18 6.41 -8.85
CA PRO A 44 -12.50 5.51 -9.78
C PRO A 44 -11.83 6.23 -10.95
N PRO A 45 -10.62 5.81 -11.38
CA PRO A 45 -9.97 6.36 -12.56
C PRO A 45 -10.54 5.82 -13.88
N LEU A 46 -11.37 4.77 -13.83
CA LEU A 46 -11.99 4.12 -14.98
C LEU A 46 -13.41 3.61 -14.65
N THR A 47 -14.18 3.36 -15.70
CA THR A 47 -15.50 2.72 -15.63
C THR A 47 -15.34 1.24 -15.91
N PHE A 48 -15.84 0.38 -15.03
CA PHE A 48 -15.83 -1.07 -15.25
C PHE A 48 -16.84 -1.78 -14.36
N HIS A 49 -17.18 -3.01 -14.76
CA HIS A 49 -17.86 -3.99 -13.91
C HIS A 49 -16.95 -5.21 -13.76
N TYR A 50 -16.72 -5.64 -12.53
CA TYR A 50 -15.92 -6.81 -12.18
C TYR A 50 -16.39 -7.37 -10.84
N GLU A 51 -16.90 -8.60 -10.84
CA GLU A 51 -17.51 -9.23 -9.65
C GLU A 51 -18.51 -8.27 -8.96
N GLN A 52 -18.35 -7.96 -7.68
CA GLN A 52 -19.21 -7.05 -6.92
C GLN A 52 -18.89 -5.56 -7.17
N ALA A 53 -17.80 -5.24 -7.88
CA ALA A 53 -17.49 -3.85 -8.23
C ALA A 53 -18.25 -3.43 -9.49
N ASN A 54 -19.05 -2.38 -9.38
CA ASN A 54 -19.64 -1.69 -10.53
C ASN A 54 -19.35 -0.20 -10.37
N VAL A 55 -18.42 0.31 -11.16
CA VAL A 55 -17.85 1.64 -10.94
C VAL A 55 -17.85 2.49 -12.20
N VAL A 56 -17.98 3.80 -12.01
CA VAL A 56 -17.99 4.79 -13.08
C VAL A 56 -16.86 5.78 -12.83
N LYS A 57 -16.06 6.02 -13.87
CA LYS A 57 -14.95 6.96 -13.86
C LYS A 57 -15.38 8.32 -13.32
N GLY A 58 -14.60 8.86 -12.38
CA GLY A 58 -14.77 10.20 -11.84
C GLY A 58 -15.97 10.38 -10.90
N LYS A 59 -16.81 9.36 -10.71
CA LYS A 59 -17.93 9.42 -9.76
C LYS A 59 -17.49 8.87 -8.41
N ALA A 60 -17.73 9.61 -7.34
CA ALA A 60 -17.52 9.10 -5.98
C ALA A 60 -18.50 7.93 -5.74
N ILE A 61 -17.98 6.78 -5.35
CA ILE A 61 -18.76 5.55 -5.13
C ILE A 61 -18.40 4.97 -3.78
N HIS A 62 -19.44 4.58 -3.05
CA HIS A 62 -19.31 3.86 -1.79
C HIS A 62 -19.10 2.37 -2.04
N LEU A 63 -18.06 1.80 -1.45
CA LEU A 63 -17.69 0.40 -1.56
C LEU A 63 -17.72 -0.25 -0.18
N ASN A 64 -18.48 -1.34 -0.06
CA ASN A 64 -18.34 -2.29 1.04
C ASN A 64 -17.10 -3.18 0.82
N GLY A 65 -16.79 -4.07 1.77
CA GLY A 65 -15.59 -4.91 1.72
C GLY A 65 -15.50 -5.76 0.46
N ALA A 66 -16.59 -6.44 0.07
CA ALA A 66 -16.61 -7.28 -1.13
C ALA A 66 -16.39 -6.46 -2.41
N SER A 67 -17.08 -5.31 -2.55
CA SER A 67 -16.94 -4.43 -3.71
C SER A 67 -15.57 -3.78 -3.77
N ALA A 68 -14.97 -3.44 -2.63
CA ALA A 68 -13.61 -2.92 -2.55
C ALA A 68 -12.57 -3.99 -2.89
N LEU A 69 -12.76 -5.23 -2.45
CA LEU A 69 -11.89 -6.33 -2.81
C LEU A 69 -11.91 -6.58 -4.32
N ALA A 70 -13.10 -6.67 -4.92
CA ALA A 70 -13.28 -6.77 -6.37
C ALA A 70 -12.62 -5.59 -7.11
N TYR A 71 -12.85 -4.36 -6.62
CA TYR A 71 -12.24 -3.14 -7.15
C TYR A 71 -10.70 -3.18 -7.11
N SER A 72 -10.11 -3.83 -6.11
CA SER A 72 -8.65 -3.96 -5.95
C SER A 72 -8.01 -5.06 -6.80
N ARG A 73 -8.82 -6.02 -7.28
CA ARG A 73 -8.35 -7.23 -7.98
C ARG A 73 -8.41 -7.10 -9.49
N MET A 74 -9.41 -6.39 -10.02
CA MET A 74 -9.59 -6.23 -11.46
C MET A 74 -8.26 -5.80 -12.11
N ARG A 75 -7.86 -6.46 -13.18
CA ARG A 75 -6.62 -6.16 -13.94
C ARG A 75 -6.91 -6.02 -15.44
N ASP A 76 -7.68 -6.94 -16.00
CA ASP A 76 -7.74 -7.14 -17.45
C ASP A 76 -8.41 -6.00 -18.21
N ALA A 77 -9.35 -5.28 -17.58
CA ALA A 77 -9.99 -4.10 -18.16
C ALA A 77 -9.23 -2.79 -17.88
N ASP A 78 -8.07 -2.85 -17.22
CA ASP A 78 -7.25 -1.68 -16.92
C ASP A 78 -6.16 -1.49 -17.98
N PRO A 79 -6.16 -0.40 -18.76
CA PRO A 79 -5.13 -0.15 -19.76
C PRO A 79 -3.73 0.04 -19.16
N LEU A 80 -3.64 0.30 -17.85
CA LEU A 80 -2.37 0.37 -17.11
C LEU A 80 -1.99 -0.99 -16.47
N GLY A 81 -2.78 -2.04 -16.71
CA GLY A 81 -2.55 -3.38 -16.19
C GLY A 81 -2.35 -3.40 -14.68
N ASP A 82 -1.23 -4.00 -14.25
CA ASP A 82 -0.91 -4.09 -12.82
C ASP A 82 -0.66 -2.71 -12.18
N TYR A 83 -0.11 -1.74 -12.90
CA TYR A 83 0.09 -0.41 -12.34
C TYR A 83 -1.23 0.30 -12.02
N GLY A 84 -2.25 0.12 -12.86
CA GLY A 84 -3.60 0.59 -12.58
C GLY A 84 -4.25 -0.13 -11.39
N ARG A 85 -4.04 -1.44 -11.30
CA ARG A 85 -4.46 -2.25 -10.14
C ARG A 85 -3.81 -1.77 -8.83
N GLN A 86 -2.49 -1.57 -8.82
CA GLN A 86 -1.78 -1.04 -7.67
C GLN A 86 -2.26 0.38 -7.29
N ALA A 87 -2.58 1.22 -8.28
CA ALA A 87 -3.15 2.55 -8.02
C ALA A 87 -4.51 2.46 -7.30
N ARG A 88 -5.37 1.52 -7.70
CA ARG A 88 -6.65 1.26 -7.03
C ARG A 88 -6.47 0.68 -5.64
N GLN A 89 -5.50 -0.20 -5.42
CA GLN A 89 -5.16 -0.70 -4.09
C GLN A 89 -4.72 0.44 -3.16
N ARG A 90 -3.85 1.35 -3.62
CA ARG A 90 -3.47 2.55 -2.86
C ARG A 90 -4.67 3.46 -2.57
N GLN A 91 -5.60 3.58 -3.50
CA GLN A 91 -6.81 4.37 -3.29
C GLN A 91 -7.69 3.80 -2.17
N ILE A 92 -7.84 2.47 -2.10
CA ILE A 92 -8.54 1.80 -1.00
C ILE A 92 -7.84 2.09 0.33
N ILE A 93 -6.52 1.90 0.39
CA ILE A 93 -5.73 2.14 1.60
C ILE A 93 -5.88 3.59 2.06
N LYS A 94 -5.78 4.56 1.13
CA LYS A 94 -5.97 5.99 1.42
C LYS A 94 -7.38 6.27 1.96
N ALA A 95 -8.41 5.73 1.32
CA ALA A 95 -9.79 5.91 1.76
C ALA A 95 -10.04 5.28 3.14
N LEU A 96 -9.42 4.15 3.43
CA LEU A 96 -9.49 3.48 4.71
C LEU A 96 -8.79 4.29 5.82
N VAL A 97 -7.57 4.79 5.58
CA VAL A 97 -6.84 5.66 6.52
C VAL A 97 -7.64 6.93 6.82
N LEU A 98 -8.23 7.57 5.80
CA LEU A 98 -9.09 8.75 5.99
C LEU A 98 -10.35 8.42 6.80
N LYS A 99 -10.97 7.27 6.54
CA LYS A 99 -12.15 6.79 7.27
C LYS A 99 -11.80 6.55 8.73
N GLU A 100 -10.68 5.88 9.02
CA GLU A 100 -10.22 5.63 10.39
C GLU A 100 -9.83 6.91 11.12
N ALA A 101 -9.14 7.85 10.46
CA ALA A 101 -8.81 9.15 11.04
C ALA A 101 -10.07 9.94 11.45
N SER A 102 -11.18 9.75 10.75
CA SER A 102 -12.48 10.36 11.08
C SER A 102 -13.20 9.69 12.26
N LEU A 103 -12.82 8.47 12.65
CA LEU A 103 -13.43 7.80 13.79
C LEU A 103 -13.00 8.51 15.08
N LEU A 104 -13.98 9.00 15.84
CA LEU A 104 -13.72 9.68 17.12
C LEU A 104 -13.49 8.69 18.28
N SER A 105 -13.96 7.44 18.16
CA SER A 105 -13.97 6.45 19.25
C SER A 105 -12.77 5.50 19.20
N LEU A 106 -11.92 5.58 20.23
CA LEU A 106 -10.81 4.64 20.46
C LEU A 106 -11.31 3.20 20.68
N THR A 107 -12.46 3.04 21.34
CA THR A 107 -13.06 1.71 21.58
C THR A 107 -13.40 1.02 20.27
N ARG A 108 -14.01 1.73 19.32
CA ARG A 108 -14.32 1.17 17.99
C ARG A 108 -13.05 0.75 17.26
N TYR A 109 -12.01 1.56 17.34
CA TYR A 109 -10.71 1.27 16.72
C TYR A 109 -10.11 -0.04 17.27
N GLN A 110 -10.10 -0.23 18.59
CA GLN A 110 -9.66 -1.48 19.21
C GLN A 110 -10.51 -2.67 18.74
N THR A 111 -11.84 -2.53 18.68
CA THR A 111 -12.74 -3.59 18.21
C THR A 111 -12.44 -3.99 16.77
N VAL A 112 -12.21 -3.03 15.87
CA VAL A 112 -11.83 -3.31 14.47
C VAL A 112 -10.54 -4.13 14.42
N LEU A 113 -9.48 -3.67 15.09
CA LEU A 113 -8.18 -4.35 15.10
C LEU A 113 -8.28 -5.78 15.65
N THR A 114 -8.98 -5.96 16.76
CA THR A 114 -9.19 -7.31 17.35
C THR A 114 -9.96 -8.21 16.40
N SER A 115 -10.94 -7.69 15.66
CA SER A 115 -11.74 -8.51 14.72
C SER A 115 -10.94 -9.03 13.52
N ILE A 116 -9.85 -8.35 13.15
CA ILE A 116 -9.00 -8.71 12.01
C ILE A 116 -7.66 -9.34 12.42
N GLN A 117 -7.41 -9.55 13.72
CA GLN A 117 -6.13 -10.01 14.25
C GLN A 117 -5.59 -11.30 13.59
N SER A 118 -6.46 -12.24 13.20
CA SER A 118 -6.05 -13.48 12.53
C SER A 118 -5.65 -13.29 11.05
N ASN A 119 -5.92 -12.11 10.49
CA ASN A 119 -5.64 -11.73 9.10
C ASN A 119 -4.59 -10.63 8.99
N LEU A 120 -4.14 -10.09 10.13
CA LEU A 120 -3.22 -8.97 10.27
C LEU A 120 -1.97 -9.42 11.03
N GLN A 121 -0.81 -9.17 10.45
CA GLN A 121 0.47 -9.27 11.12
C GLN A 121 1.16 -7.91 11.07
N THR A 122 1.59 -7.40 12.22
CA THR A 122 2.26 -6.10 12.33
C THR A 122 3.19 -6.09 13.54
N ASN A 123 4.21 -5.24 13.52
CA ASN A 123 5.01 -4.90 14.69
C ASN A 123 4.53 -3.61 15.39
N LEU A 124 3.41 -3.02 14.97
CA LEU A 124 2.76 -1.91 15.66
C LEU A 124 1.99 -2.43 16.87
N THR A 125 2.26 -1.89 18.04
CA THR A 125 1.40 -2.08 19.21
C THR A 125 0.18 -1.17 19.12
N PHE A 126 -0.86 -1.47 19.91
CA PHE A 126 -2.01 -0.56 20.00
C PHE A 126 -1.60 0.85 20.45
N GLN A 127 -0.61 0.96 21.35
CA GLN A 127 -0.10 2.24 21.82
C GLN A 127 0.60 3.01 20.70
N ASP A 128 1.38 2.33 19.84
CA ASP A 128 1.98 2.95 18.65
C ASP A 128 0.91 3.53 17.72
N LEU A 129 -0.19 2.79 17.50
CA LEU A 129 -1.29 3.24 16.65
C LEU A 129 -1.99 4.48 17.24
N VAL A 130 -2.23 4.50 18.55
CA VAL A 130 -2.80 5.67 19.25
C VAL A 130 -1.84 6.87 19.16
N TRP A 131 -0.55 6.64 19.34
CA TRP A 131 0.47 7.67 19.20
C TRP A 131 0.55 8.23 17.77
N LEU A 132 0.56 7.36 16.75
CA LEU A 132 0.55 7.74 15.33
C LEU A 132 -0.69 8.59 15.00
N ARG A 133 -1.88 8.16 15.46
CA ARG A 133 -3.11 8.93 15.29
C ARG A 133 -3.03 10.30 15.95
N THR A 134 -2.50 10.37 17.17
CA THR A 134 -2.43 11.62 17.95
C THR A 134 -1.42 12.60 17.34
N LYS A 135 -0.26 12.10 16.90
CA LYS A 135 0.83 12.94 16.36
C LYS A 135 0.65 13.27 14.89
N TYR A 136 0.16 12.33 14.10
CA TYR A 136 0.13 12.39 12.64
C TYR A 136 -1.28 12.20 12.05
N GLY A 137 -2.35 12.13 12.85
CA GLY A 137 -3.70 11.97 12.32
C GLY A 137 -4.07 12.99 11.23
N HIS A 138 -3.61 14.24 11.39
CA HIS A 138 -3.81 15.32 10.42
C HIS A 138 -3.03 15.14 9.10
N THR A 139 -1.90 14.43 9.10
CA THR A 139 -1.10 14.22 7.86
C THR A 139 -1.81 13.29 6.89
N SER A 140 -2.74 12.47 7.38
CA SER A 140 -3.59 11.59 6.57
C SER A 140 -4.37 12.32 5.46
N LEU A 141 -4.58 13.65 5.60
CA LEU A 141 -5.24 14.48 4.60
C LEU A 141 -4.37 14.75 3.36
N HIS A 142 -3.05 14.67 3.51
CA HIS A 142 -2.06 14.95 2.46
C HIS A 142 -1.20 13.72 2.20
N ILE A 143 -1.79 12.76 1.49
CA ILE A 143 -1.11 11.53 1.08
C ILE A 143 -0.71 11.65 -0.40
N ASP A 144 0.61 11.72 -0.61
CA ASP A 144 1.25 11.54 -1.90
C ASP A 144 1.53 10.06 -2.17
N SER A 145 1.46 9.65 -3.43
CA SER A 145 1.68 8.27 -3.83
C SER A 145 2.55 8.22 -5.06
N GLN A 146 3.55 7.33 -5.02
CA GLN A 146 4.44 7.07 -6.14
C GLN A 146 4.40 5.56 -6.46
N THR A 147 4.87 5.20 -7.65
CA THR A 147 5.03 3.80 -8.06
C THR A 147 6.41 3.65 -8.65
N LEU A 148 7.16 2.64 -8.18
CA LEU A 148 8.38 2.25 -8.83
C LEU A 148 8.00 1.45 -10.09
N GLN A 149 8.09 2.12 -11.25
CA GLN A 149 7.79 1.48 -12.53
C GLN A 149 9.09 0.97 -13.16
N GLY A 150 9.04 -0.28 -13.63
CA GLY A 150 10.10 -0.93 -14.36
C GLY A 150 9.78 -1.04 -15.84
N GLN A 151 10.76 -1.51 -16.60
CA GLN A 151 10.55 -1.97 -17.96
C GLN A 151 10.34 -3.49 -17.95
N PRO A 152 9.41 -4.01 -18.77
CA PRO A 152 9.24 -5.45 -18.89
C PRO A 152 10.51 -6.07 -19.51
N ASP A 153 10.91 -7.22 -18.99
CA ASP A 153 11.95 -8.05 -19.59
C ASP A 153 11.66 -9.52 -19.31
N ILE A 154 12.20 -10.42 -20.14
CA ILE A 154 12.09 -11.86 -19.93
C ILE A 154 13.50 -12.42 -19.71
N ILE A 155 13.76 -12.89 -18.49
CA ILE A 155 15.04 -13.50 -18.11
C ILE A 155 14.75 -14.96 -17.77
N ASP A 156 15.43 -15.88 -18.46
CA ASP A 156 15.26 -17.33 -18.29
C ASP A 156 13.79 -17.81 -18.38
N GLY A 157 12.99 -17.16 -19.23
CA GLY A 157 11.58 -17.49 -19.45
C GLY A 157 10.62 -16.97 -18.37
N ILE A 158 11.09 -16.12 -17.45
CA ILE A 158 10.29 -15.50 -16.39
C ILE A 158 10.11 -14.01 -16.71
N ASP A 159 8.88 -13.51 -16.58
CA ASP A 159 8.55 -12.09 -16.76
C ASP A 159 9.04 -11.24 -15.57
N TYR A 160 9.89 -10.26 -15.83
CA TYR A 160 10.43 -9.31 -14.86
C TYR A 160 9.98 -7.87 -15.13
N GLN A 161 10.12 -7.04 -14.09
CA GLN A 161 10.05 -5.58 -14.19
C GLN A 161 11.37 -5.00 -13.71
N ILE A 162 12.17 -4.48 -14.64
CA ILE A 162 13.50 -3.93 -14.36
C ILE A 162 13.39 -2.42 -14.17
N ALA A 163 13.50 -1.97 -12.92
CA ALA A 163 13.47 -0.55 -12.60
C ALA A 163 14.83 0.12 -12.91
N PRO A 164 14.88 1.20 -13.73
CA PRO A 164 16.13 1.91 -13.97
C PRO A 164 16.72 2.47 -12.66
N LEU A 165 18.05 2.42 -12.53
CA LEU A 165 18.75 2.93 -11.35
C LEU A 165 18.42 4.40 -11.04
N ALA A 166 18.26 5.23 -12.07
CA ALA A 166 17.86 6.63 -11.91
C ALA A 166 16.48 6.75 -11.21
N THR A 167 15.53 5.86 -11.55
CA THR A 167 14.20 5.81 -10.93
C THR A 167 14.30 5.38 -9.46
N ILE A 168 15.09 4.34 -9.17
CA ILE A 168 15.33 3.87 -7.80
C ILE A 168 15.99 4.98 -6.95
N ARG A 169 17.02 5.64 -7.47
CA ARG A 169 17.71 6.76 -6.80
C ARG A 169 16.78 7.93 -6.53
N LYS A 170 15.92 8.29 -7.51
CA LYS A 170 14.92 9.34 -7.32
C LYS A 170 13.93 8.97 -6.21
N LEU A 171 13.39 7.75 -6.23
CA LEU A 171 12.47 7.27 -5.20
C LEU A 171 13.12 7.29 -3.81
N SER A 172 14.35 6.80 -3.70
CA SER A 172 15.13 6.86 -2.45
C SER A 172 15.30 8.30 -1.97
N ALA A 173 15.70 9.23 -2.85
CA ALA A 173 15.88 10.63 -2.49
C ALA A 173 14.57 11.28 -2.01
N ASP A 174 13.44 11.00 -2.69
CA ASP A 174 12.12 11.50 -2.30
C ASP A 174 11.73 10.95 -0.90
N LEU A 175 11.89 9.64 -0.66
CA LEU A 175 11.57 9.01 0.63
C LEU A 175 12.48 9.51 1.76
N ARG A 176 13.78 9.64 1.53
CA ARG A 176 14.74 10.17 2.52
C ARG A 176 14.41 11.60 2.91
N ARG A 177 14.01 12.44 1.94
CA ARG A 177 13.53 13.80 2.21
C ARG A 177 12.29 13.79 3.10
N SER A 178 11.30 12.94 2.80
CA SER A 178 10.09 12.81 3.61
C SER A 178 10.38 12.32 5.03
N LEU A 179 11.43 11.52 5.22
CA LEU A 179 11.85 10.99 6.53
C LEU A 179 12.84 11.92 7.28
N GLY A 180 13.25 13.04 6.69
CA GLY A 180 14.26 13.92 7.29
C GLY A 180 15.65 13.29 7.38
N LEU A 181 15.95 12.30 6.54
CA LEU A 181 17.24 11.61 6.52
C LEU A 181 18.26 12.36 5.66
N THR A 182 19.54 12.23 6.00
CA THR A 182 20.65 12.81 5.22
C THR A 182 20.59 12.33 3.76
N PRO A 183 20.72 13.21 2.75
CA PRO A 183 20.80 12.78 1.36
C PRO A 183 21.98 11.84 1.14
N THR A 184 21.75 10.75 0.40
CA THR A 184 22.80 9.79 0.04
C THR A 184 22.78 9.61 -1.48
N PRO A 185 23.72 10.21 -2.23
CA PRO A 185 23.72 10.16 -3.70
C PRO A 185 24.10 8.77 -4.25
N THR A 186 24.67 7.91 -3.40
CA THR A 186 25.21 6.60 -3.76
C THR A 186 24.82 5.55 -2.73
N PHE A 187 24.17 4.48 -3.16
CA PHE A 187 23.94 3.28 -2.34
C PHE A 187 23.89 2.05 -3.26
N GLN A 188 24.28 0.90 -2.71
CA GLN A 188 24.13 -0.40 -3.38
C GLN A 188 22.69 -0.87 -3.20
N THR A 189 22.12 -1.42 -4.27
CA THR A 189 20.80 -2.01 -4.27
C THR A 189 20.88 -3.39 -4.90
N ASP A 190 20.25 -4.37 -4.24
CA ASP A 190 20.22 -5.76 -4.68
C ASP A 190 19.51 -5.92 -6.04
N ALA A 191 18.79 -4.89 -6.52
CA ALA A 191 18.17 -4.86 -7.85
C ALA A 191 19.18 -4.73 -9.01
N LEU A 192 20.44 -4.37 -8.73
CA LEU A 192 21.46 -4.13 -9.76
C LEU A 192 22.71 -4.99 -9.55
N GLU A 193 23.07 -5.22 -8.29
CA GLU A 193 24.15 -6.13 -7.91
C GLU A 193 23.54 -7.17 -6.96
N PRO A 194 22.86 -8.21 -7.48
CA PRO A 194 22.31 -9.25 -6.62
C PRO A 194 23.46 -9.85 -5.82
N ALA A 195 23.44 -9.66 -4.50
CA ALA A 195 24.53 -10.03 -3.59
C ALA A 195 24.75 -11.55 -3.45
N GLY A 196 24.23 -12.37 -4.38
CA GLY A 196 24.21 -13.82 -4.29
C GLY A 196 23.34 -14.28 -3.12
N PHE A 197 22.06 -14.53 -3.39
CA PHE A 197 21.22 -15.32 -2.48
C PHE A 197 21.40 -16.81 -2.77
#